data_AF-A0A831PNI4-F1
#
_entry.id   AF-A0A831PNI4-F1
#
_cell.length_a   1.000
_cell.length_b   1.000
_cell.length_c   1.000
_cell.angle_alpha   90.00
_cell.angle_beta   90.00
_cell.angle_gamma   90.00
#
_symmetry.space_group_name_H-M   'P 1'
#
loop_
_entity.id
_entity.type
_entity.pdbx_description
1 polymer ?
#
loop_
_entity_poly.entity_id
_entity_poly.type
_entity_poly.pdbx_seq_one_letter_code
_entity_poly.pdbx_strand_id
1 'polypeptide(L)'
;MVGFTTTIPLEVLVAAGRRPVDLNNIFITAPDPQALIEDAEIDGFPRNICAWIKGLYGAVVRHGIDEVIAVTEGDCSNTRALMEVLSLRGTTMIPFSYPHDRSRQAIARQIDQLAEHFSVSRAQIEDARDELGRIRAKVHEIDRLSWEENRVSGEENNFYQLCTSDMNGDVAAYEKQIDAFLEQARVREPRKDSLRLAYIGVPPIVGGLYDVLEEMHARVVFNETQRQFSMPFACADMEEQYLRYTYPYDIFTRLADIQREVARRRVDGVIHYVQSFCFRQIEDLIVRRKLNVPVVTLEGDRPGPLDARGRIRLEGFVEMLKGRKA
;
A
#
# COMPACT_ATOMS: atom_id res chain seq x y z
N MET A 1 10.33 -1.46 18.89
CA MET A 1 9.67 -1.29 17.57
C MET A 1 8.37 -2.06 17.62
N VAL A 2 7.35 -1.66 16.87
CA VAL A 2 6.08 -2.37 16.79
C VAL A 2 5.80 -2.66 15.33
N GLY A 3 5.71 -3.94 14.98
CA GLY A 3 5.37 -4.37 13.63
C GLY A 3 3.87 -4.22 13.38
N PHE A 4 3.46 -4.13 12.11
CA PHE A 4 2.06 -4.27 11.74
C PHE A 4 1.90 -4.90 10.36
N THR A 5 0.78 -5.60 10.16
CA THR A 5 0.56 -6.42 8.96
C THR A 5 0.11 -5.64 7.74
N THR A 6 -0.45 -4.44 7.93
CA THR A 6 -0.95 -3.51 6.91
C THR A 6 -1.25 -2.17 7.57
N THR A 7 -1.53 -1.12 6.81
CA THR A 7 -1.78 0.23 7.34
C THR A 7 -2.83 0.24 8.46
N ILE A 8 -2.46 0.84 9.59
CA ILE A 8 -3.23 1.01 10.84
C ILE A 8 -3.34 2.51 11.21
N PRO A 9 -4.06 2.86 12.29
CA PRO A 9 -3.89 4.10 13.08
C PRO A 9 -2.46 4.35 13.54
N LEU A 10 -1.60 4.78 12.61
CA LEU A 10 -0.15 5.01 12.83
C LEU A 10 0.10 6.06 13.91
N GLU A 11 -0.81 7.03 14.01
CA GLU A 11 -0.84 8.10 14.99
C GLU A 11 -0.73 7.57 16.42
N VAL A 12 -1.33 6.40 16.72
CA VAL A 12 -1.26 5.77 18.05
C VAL A 12 0.17 5.40 18.41
N LEU A 13 0.91 4.79 17.46
CA LEU A 13 2.31 4.39 17.69
C LEU A 13 3.23 5.61 17.81
N VAL A 14 3.00 6.63 16.98
CA VAL A 14 3.78 7.88 17.02
C VAL A 14 3.53 8.62 18.34
N ALA A 15 2.27 8.76 18.77
CA ALA A 15 1.90 9.34 20.06
C ALA A 15 2.52 8.59 21.26
N ALA A 16 2.68 7.26 21.13
CA ALA A 16 3.30 6.41 22.15
C ALA A 16 4.84 6.44 22.13
N GLY A 17 5.46 7.22 21.23
CA GLY A 17 6.91 7.25 21.03
C GLY A 17 7.47 5.89 20.57
N ARG A 18 6.63 5.04 19.97
CA ARG A 18 7.05 3.75 19.42
C ARG A 18 7.58 3.95 18.00
N ARG A 19 8.51 3.08 17.60
CA ARG A 19 8.98 3.00 16.22
C ARG A 19 8.04 2.08 15.42
N PRO A 20 7.17 2.62 14.55
CA PRO A 20 6.30 1.83 13.69
C PRO A 20 7.12 1.13 12.61
N VAL A 21 6.69 -0.09 12.23
CA VAL A 21 7.36 -0.89 11.20
C VAL A 21 6.31 -1.62 10.38
N ASP A 22 6.17 -1.23 9.11
CA ASP A 22 5.34 -1.98 8.18
C ASP A 22 6.07 -3.26 7.79
N LEU A 23 5.52 -4.40 8.20
CA LEU A 23 6.12 -5.70 7.95
C LEU A 23 6.18 -6.01 6.43
N ASN A 24 5.31 -5.42 5.61
CA ASN A 24 5.36 -5.56 4.16
C ASN A 24 6.61 -4.88 3.59
N ASN A 25 6.94 -3.68 4.10
CA ASN A 25 8.14 -2.94 3.69
C ASN A 25 9.39 -3.74 4.09
N ILE A 26 9.49 -4.19 5.34
CA ILE A 26 10.63 -5.01 5.81
C ILE A 26 10.80 -6.28 4.97
N PHE A 27 9.70 -6.95 4.66
CA PHE A 27 9.73 -8.15 3.84
C PHE A 27 10.23 -7.85 2.42
N ILE A 28 9.59 -6.93 1.69
CA ILE A 28 9.88 -6.76 0.26
C ILE A 28 11.20 -6.07 -0.01
N THR A 29 11.69 -5.25 0.92
CA THR A 29 13.00 -4.58 0.82
C THR A 29 14.13 -5.36 1.48
N ALA A 30 13.88 -6.58 1.97
CA ALA A 30 14.93 -7.43 2.49
C ALA A 30 16.00 -7.68 1.41
N PRO A 31 17.29 -7.86 1.78
CA PRO A 31 18.31 -8.23 0.80
C PRO A 31 18.01 -9.52 0.05
N ASP A 32 17.29 -10.43 0.70
CA ASP A 32 16.78 -11.68 0.13
C ASP A 32 15.33 -11.92 0.63
N PRO A 33 14.33 -11.35 -0.06
CA PRO A 33 12.92 -11.52 0.34
C PRO A 33 12.45 -12.96 0.09
N GLN A 34 13.07 -13.67 -0.85
CA GLN A 34 12.73 -15.06 -1.15
C GLN A 34 13.09 -15.97 0.03
N ALA A 35 14.24 -15.75 0.68
CA ALA A 35 14.61 -16.49 1.89
C ALA A 35 13.57 -16.37 3.02
N LEU A 36 12.95 -15.20 3.20
CA LEU A 36 11.89 -15.01 4.22
C LEU A 36 10.66 -15.88 3.95
N ILE A 37 10.32 -16.12 2.68
CA ILE A 37 9.25 -17.04 2.31
C ILE A 37 9.65 -18.48 2.57
N GLU A 38 10.89 -18.84 2.22
CA GLU A 38 11.42 -20.20 2.40
C GLU A 38 11.51 -20.57 3.88
N ASP A 39 11.92 -19.64 4.74
CA ASP A 39 11.92 -19.79 6.20
C ASP A 39 10.50 -20.17 6.70
N ALA A 40 9.44 -19.53 6.19
CA ALA A 40 8.06 -19.87 6.53
C ALA A 40 7.66 -21.27 6.02
N GLU A 41 8.06 -21.62 4.80
CA GLU A 41 7.76 -22.94 4.20
C GLU A 41 8.46 -24.07 4.94
N ILE A 42 9.69 -23.85 5.41
CA ILE A 42 10.45 -24.78 6.26
C ILE A 42 9.74 -24.98 7.61
N ASP A 43 9.21 -23.91 8.20
CA ASP A 43 8.44 -23.94 9.44
C ASP A 43 7.01 -24.50 9.26
N GLY A 44 6.64 -24.92 8.05
CA GLY A 44 5.44 -25.70 7.76
C GLY A 44 4.31 -24.94 7.07
N PHE A 45 4.54 -23.70 6.61
CA PHE A 45 3.53 -22.98 5.82
C PHE A 45 3.27 -23.70 4.50
N PRO A 46 1.99 -23.88 4.09
CA PRO A 46 1.66 -24.47 2.80
C PRO A 46 2.23 -23.63 1.65
N ARG A 47 2.70 -24.29 0.58
CA ARG A 47 3.22 -23.58 -0.61
C ARG A 47 2.15 -22.71 -1.28
N ASN A 48 0.89 -23.14 -1.24
CA ASN A 48 -0.27 -22.49 -1.86
C ASN A 48 -0.95 -21.44 -0.96
N ILE A 49 -0.18 -20.80 -0.07
CA ILE A 49 -0.61 -19.61 0.66
C ILE A 49 0.09 -18.37 0.08
N CYS A 50 -0.56 -17.22 0.20
CA CYS A 50 -0.06 -15.93 -0.28
C CYS A 50 1.38 -15.66 0.22
N ALA A 51 2.26 -15.27 -0.70
CA ALA A 51 3.66 -14.98 -0.40
C ALA A 51 3.84 -13.85 0.61
N TRP A 52 2.96 -12.85 0.63
CA TRP A 52 3.00 -11.79 1.65
C TRP A 52 2.86 -12.39 3.06
N ILE A 53 1.91 -13.30 3.30
CA ILE A 53 1.74 -13.91 4.63
C ILE A 53 3.00 -14.65 5.10
N LYS A 54 3.64 -15.39 4.18
CA LYS A 54 4.91 -16.07 4.44
C LYS A 54 6.03 -15.05 4.71
N GLY A 55 6.08 -13.98 3.93
CA GLY A 55 7.02 -12.88 4.08
C GLY A 55 6.89 -12.13 5.40
N LEU A 56 5.66 -11.81 5.83
CA LEU A 56 5.38 -11.17 7.13
C LEU A 56 5.84 -12.07 8.29
N TYR A 57 5.55 -13.38 8.21
CA TYR A 57 6.04 -14.35 9.17
C TYR A 57 7.58 -14.34 9.25
N GLY A 58 8.25 -14.50 8.10
CA GLY A 58 9.70 -14.50 8.02
C GLY A 58 10.31 -13.18 8.55
N ALA A 59 9.71 -12.04 8.22
CA ALA A 59 10.14 -10.73 8.70
C ALA A 59 10.06 -10.63 10.22
N VAL A 60 8.96 -11.06 10.84
CA VAL A 60 8.79 -11.06 12.30
C VAL A 60 9.84 -11.95 12.97
N VAL A 61 9.99 -13.19 12.50
CA VAL A 61 10.90 -14.17 13.10
C VAL A 61 12.36 -13.74 12.95
N ARG A 62 12.77 -13.32 11.76
CA ARG A 62 14.18 -13.02 11.46
C ARG A 62 14.66 -11.72 12.09
N HIS A 63 13.77 -10.73 12.23
CA HIS A 63 14.10 -9.46 12.88
C HIS A 63 13.81 -9.45 14.39
N GLY A 64 13.30 -10.54 14.96
CA GLY A 64 12.99 -10.61 16.39
C GLY A 64 11.97 -9.57 16.82
N ILE A 65 10.88 -9.42 16.05
CA ILE A 65 9.82 -8.46 16.37
C ILE A 65 8.89 -9.09 17.41
N ASP A 66 8.96 -8.57 18.64
CA ASP A 66 8.24 -9.13 19.80
C ASP A 66 6.78 -8.64 19.92
N GLU A 67 6.41 -7.56 19.22
CA GLU A 67 5.07 -6.95 19.31
C GLU A 67 4.56 -6.55 17.91
N VAL A 68 3.38 -7.03 17.54
CA VAL A 68 2.79 -6.84 16.21
C VAL A 68 1.30 -6.49 16.30
N ILE A 69 0.87 -5.42 15.60
CA ILE A 69 -0.54 -5.12 15.37
C ILE A 69 -1.02 -5.86 14.12
N ALA A 70 -1.97 -6.77 14.31
CA ALA A 70 -2.51 -7.63 13.27
C ALA A 70 -3.90 -7.17 12.84
N VAL A 71 -4.03 -6.76 11.57
CA VAL A 71 -5.34 -6.37 11.01
C VAL A 71 -6.14 -7.62 10.63
N THR A 72 -7.12 -7.96 11.48
CA THR A 72 -7.89 -9.21 11.37
C THR A 72 -9.14 -9.11 10.51
N GLU A 73 -9.54 -7.89 10.15
CA GLU A 73 -10.67 -7.59 9.27
C GLU A 73 -10.35 -6.37 8.41
N GLY A 74 -10.70 -6.46 7.12
CA GLY A 74 -10.54 -5.40 6.12
C GLY A 74 -9.40 -5.64 5.11
N ASP A 75 -8.36 -6.42 5.44
CA ASP A 75 -7.22 -6.60 4.52
C ASP A 75 -6.96 -8.04 4.08
N CYS A 76 -6.54 -8.95 4.98
CA CYS A 76 -6.23 -10.33 4.61
C CYS A 76 -6.96 -11.34 5.49
N SER A 77 -7.62 -12.32 4.88
CA SER A 77 -8.31 -13.40 5.60
C SER A 77 -7.37 -14.32 6.37
N ASN A 78 -6.09 -14.37 5.97
CA ASN A 78 -5.09 -15.24 6.58
C ASN A 78 -4.41 -14.63 7.82
N THR A 79 -4.65 -13.34 8.11
CA THR A 79 -4.00 -12.66 9.24
C THR A 79 -4.31 -13.31 10.59
N ARG A 80 -5.53 -13.84 10.77
CA ARG A 80 -5.90 -14.54 12.01
C ARG A 80 -5.06 -15.80 12.24
N ALA A 81 -4.87 -16.61 11.20
CA ALA A 81 -4.02 -17.80 11.29
C ALA A 81 -2.55 -17.43 11.51
N LEU A 82 -2.05 -16.39 10.83
CA LEU A 82 -0.70 -15.87 11.05
C LEU A 82 -0.50 -15.43 12.51
N MET A 83 -1.51 -14.76 13.07
CA MET A 83 -1.51 -14.30 14.46
C MET A 83 -1.38 -15.47 15.45
N GLU A 84 -2.12 -16.55 15.26
CA GLU A 84 -2.05 -17.75 16.12
C GLU A 84 -0.65 -18.38 16.07
N VAL A 85 -0.06 -18.50 14.88
CA VAL A 85 1.29 -19.06 14.70
C VAL A 85 2.36 -18.18 15.37
N LEU A 86 2.30 -16.86 15.20
CA LEU A 86 3.25 -15.95 15.84
C LEU A 86 3.08 -15.89 17.36
N SER A 87 1.85 -16.00 17.86
CA SER A 87 1.56 -16.08 19.30
C SER A 87 2.15 -17.33 19.93
N LEU A 88 2.09 -18.47 19.23
CA LEU A 88 2.74 -19.72 19.66
C LEU A 88 4.27 -19.55 19.82
N ARG A 89 4.88 -18.64 19.06
CA ARG A 89 6.31 -18.31 19.13
C ARG A 89 6.65 -17.22 20.16
N GLY A 90 5.65 -16.72 20.88
CA GLY A 90 5.84 -15.72 21.93
C GLY A 90 5.76 -14.27 21.46
N THR A 91 5.43 -14.00 20.19
CA THR A 91 5.15 -12.63 19.73
C THR A 91 3.84 -12.15 20.34
N THR A 92 3.85 -10.95 20.92
CA THR A 92 2.66 -10.26 21.40
C THR A 92 1.86 -9.76 20.20
N MET A 93 0.69 -10.34 19.99
CA MET A 93 -0.18 -9.96 18.88
C MET A 93 -1.35 -9.11 19.33
N ILE A 94 -1.51 -7.94 18.74
CA ILE A 94 -2.54 -6.96 19.07
C ILE A 94 -3.54 -6.91 17.91
N PRO A 95 -4.78 -7.39 18.08
CA PRO A 95 -5.75 -7.38 17.00
C PRO A 95 -6.26 -5.95 16.73
N PHE A 96 -6.44 -5.62 15.45
CA PHE A 96 -7.17 -4.45 14.99
C PHE A 96 -8.12 -4.86 13.86
N SER A 97 -9.28 -4.22 13.77
CA SER A 97 -10.28 -4.53 12.75
C SER A 97 -10.87 -3.28 12.14
N TYR A 98 -10.89 -3.21 10.82
CA TYR A 98 -11.74 -2.24 10.12
C TYR A 98 -13.18 -2.78 10.08
N PRO A 99 -14.17 -2.03 10.59
CA PRO A 99 -15.53 -2.53 10.66
C PRO A 99 -16.16 -2.62 9.26
N HIS A 100 -16.63 -3.80 8.86
CA HIS A 100 -17.23 -4.00 7.54
C HIS A 100 -18.39 -3.03 7.22
N ASP A 101 -19.21 -2.68 8.21
CA ASP A 101 -20.34 -1.76 8.07
C ASP A 101 -19.94 -0.28 8.06
N ARG A 102 -18.63 0.02 8.16
CA ARG A 102 -18.07 1.38 8.23
C ARG A 102 -18.65 2.19 9.39
N SER A 103 -19.00 1.52 10.50
CA SER A 103 -19.52 2.18 11.69
C SER A 103 -18.46 3.06 12.36
N ARG A 104 -18.76 4.35 12.47
CA ARG A 104 -17.93 5.33 13.19
C ARG A 104 -17.71 4.94 14.64
N GLN A 105 -18.72 4.39 15.30
CA GLN A 105 -18.59 3.92 16.68
C GLN A 105 -17.68 2.69 16.77
N ALA A 106 -17.75 1.78 15.80
CA ALA A 106 -16.92 0.58 15.81
C ALA A 106 -15.45 0.90 15.57
N ILE A 107 -15.12 1.77 14.61
CA ILE A 107 -13.73 2.19 14.38
C ILE A 107 -13.18 3.00 15.56
N ALA A 108 -13.98 3.87 16.17
CA ALA A 108 -13.60 4.61 17.38
C ALA A 108 -13.17 3.65 18.49
N ARG A 109 -13.96 2.59 18.75
CA ARG A 109 -13.61 1.56 19.75
C ARG A 109 -12.30 0.84 19.43
N GLN A 110 -12.03 0.56 18.15
CA GLN A 110 -10.79 -0.10 17.75
C GLN A 110 -9.57 0.80 17.97
N ILE A 111 -9.71 2.10 17.68
CA ILE A 111 -8.68 3.11 17.96
C ILE A 111 -8.49 3.26 19.48
N ASP A 112 -9.58 3.31 20.26
CA ASP A 112 -9.53 3.42 21.72
C ASP A 112 -8.83 2.21 22.36
N GLN A 113 -9.08 0.99 21.86
CA GLN A 113 -8.40 -0.22 22.33
C GLN A 113 -6.89 -0.20 22.07
N LEU A 114 -6.46 0.29 20.89
CA LEU A 114 -5.04 0.51 20.63
C LEU A 114 -4.48 1.60 21.56
N ALA A 115 -5.22 2.69 21.78
CA ALA A 115 -4.82 3.78 22.65
C ALA A 115 -4.62 3.31 24.10
N GLU A 116 -5.52 2.48 24.62
CA GLU A 116 -5.42 1.83 25.92
C GLU A 116 -4.19 0.93 26.01
N HIS A 117 -3.98 0.06 25.01
CA HIS A 117 -2.82 -0.84 24.96
C HIS A 117 -1.49 -0.08 25.01
N PHE A 118 -1.38 1.00 24.24
CA PHE A 118 -0.17 1.84 24.19
C PHE A 118 -0.14 2.96 25.24
N SER A 119 -1.14 3.05 26.11
CA SER A 119 -1.25 4.06 27.17
C SER A 119 -1.14 5.50 26.66
N VAL A 120 -1.84 5.80 25.56
CA VAL A 120 -1.90 7.14 24.97
C VAL A 120 -3.31 7.72 25.04
N SER A 121 -3.39 9.04 25.19
CA SER A 121 -4.66 9.77 25.18
C SER A 121 -5.08 10.16 23.77
N ARG A 122 -6.39 10.39 23.56
CA ARG A 122 -6.91 10.92 22.30
C ARG A 122 -6.29 12.27 21.89
N ALA A 123 -5.95 13.12 22.85
CA ALA A 123 -5.28 14.39 22.56
C ALA A 123 -3.89 14.16 21.93
N GLN A 124 -3.10 13.25 22.49
CA GLN A 124 -1.78 12.90 21.92
C GLN A 124 -1.90 12.27 20.53
N ILE A 125 -2.96 11.48 20.30
CA ILE A 125 -3.23 10.88 18.98
C ILE A 125 -3.57 11.96 17.96
N GLU A 126 -4.40 12.95 18.30
CA GLU A 126 -4.71 14.07 17.39
C GLU A 126 -3.48 14.97 17.14
N ASP A 127 -2.63 15.21 18.15
CA ASP A 127 -1.36 15.92 17.95
C ASP A 127 -0.45 15.19 16.94
N ALA A 128 -0.35 13.86 17.07
CA ALA A 128 0.38 13.01 16.13
C ALA A 128 -0.28 13.01 14.74
N ARG A 129 -1.62 13.04 14.67
CA ARG A 129 -2.37 13.15 13.42
C ARG A 129 -2.02 14.45 12.68
N ASP A 130 -1.98 15.56 13.39
CA ASP A 130 -1.62 16.86 12.81
C ASP A 130 -0.18 16.87 12.30
N GLU A 131 0.76 16.25 13.04
CA GLU A 131 2.14 16.07 12.60
C GLU A 131 2.24 15.24 11.32
N LEU A 132 1.70 14.02 11.34
CA LEU A 132 1.71 13.13 10.18
C LEU A 132 0.95 13.71 9.00
N GLY A 133 -0.11 14.48 9.24
CA GLY A 133 -0.88 15.21 8.23
C GLY A 133 -0.03 16.21 7.46
N ARG A 134 0.84 16.97 8.14
CA ARG A 134 1.79 17.90 7.48
C ARG A 134 2.76 17.17 6.56
N ILE A 135 3.25 16.01 6.99
CA ILE A 135 4.18 15.18 6.19
C ILE A 135 3.46 14.56 5.00
N ARG A 136 2.27 13.98 5.23
CA ARG A 136 1.42 13.41 4.16
C ARG A 136 1.06 14.45 3.10
N ALA A 137 0.83 15.71 3.48
CA ALA A 137 0.59 16.79 2.52
C ALA A 137 1.78 17.01 1.56
N LYS A 138 3.02 16.83 2.02
CA LYS A 138 4.21 16.87 1.15
C LYS A 138 4.22 15.69 0.16
N VAL A 139 3.79 14.50 0.59
CA VAL A 139 3.63 13.34 -0.31
C VAL A 139 2.47 13.54 -1.29
N HIS A 140 1.40 14.24 -0.90
CA HIS A 140 0.33 14.64 -1.83
C HIS A 140 0.85 15.60 -2.90
N GLU A 141 1.83 16.45 -2.58
CA GLU A 141 2.51 17.28 -3.57
C GLU A 141 3.38 16.44 -4.52
N ILE A 142 4.08 15.42 -4.03
CA ILE A 142 4.78 14.44 -4.89
C ILE A 142 3.80 13.78 -5.86
N ASP A 143 2.62 13.39 -5.37
CA ASP A 143 1.55 12.83 -6.19
C ASP A 143 1.05 13.82 -7.24
N ARG A 144 0.78 15.07 -6.87
CA ARG A 144 0.38 16.13 -7.79
C ARG A 144 1.43 16.35 -8.90
N LEU A 145 2.71 16.46 -8.54
CA LEU A 145 3.82 16.61 -9.49
C LEU A 145 3.95 15.42 -10.45
N SER A 146 3.54 14.22 -10.03
CA SER A 146 3.55 13.03 -10.89
C SER A 146 2.52 13.10 -12.01
N TRP A 147 1.27 13.49 -11.71
CA TRP A 147 0.19 13.41 -12.69
C TRP A 147 -0.18 14.75 -13.35
N GLU A 148 -0.03 15.89 -12.67
CA GLU A 148 -0.31 17.21 -13.27
C GLU A 148 0.88 17.72 -14.10
N GLU A 149 2.08 17.56 -13.58
CA GLU A 149 3.30 18.16 -14.16
C GLU A 149 4.25 17.13 -14.78
N ASN A 150 3.99 15.83 -14.63
CA ASN A 150 4.81 14.74 -15.18
C ASN A 150 6.30 14.79 -14.78
N ARG A 151 6.61 15.34 -13.60
CA ARG A 151 7.99 15.52 -13.08
C ARG A 151 8.47 14.37 -12.18
N VAL A 152 7.55 13.54 -11.70
CA VAL A 152 7.81 12.39 -10.82
C VAL A 152 7.40 11.10 -11.53
N SER A 153 8.24 10.05 -11.47
CA SER A 153 7.90 8.75 -12.09
C SER A 153 6.82 8.01 -11.31
N GLY A 154 6.20 7.02 -11.94
CA GLY A 154 5.27 6.13 -11.25
C GLY A 154 5.93 5.37 -10.09
N GLU A 155 7.21 5.00 -10.26
CA GLU A 155 8.00 4.32 -9.23
C GLU A 155 8.33 5.23 -8.04
N GLU A 156 8.79 6.46 -8.30
CA GLU A 156 9.07 7.45 -7.26
C GLU A 156 7.78 7.77 -6.47
N ASN A 157 6.67 7.98 -7.19
CA ASN A 157 5.35 8.17 -6.58
C ASN A 157 4.94 6.97 -5.71
N ASN A 158 5.09 5.74 -6.23
CA ASN A 158 4.82 4.51 -5.49
C ASN A 158 5.66 4.43 -4.22
N PHE A 159 6.98 4.67 -4.31
CA PHE A 159 7.90 4.60 -3.18
C PHE A 159 7.49 5.57 -2.07
N TYR A 160 7.33 6.86 -2.38
CA TYR A 160 6.97 7.84 -1.36
C TYR A 160 5.59 7.58 -0.77
N GLN A 161 4.61 7.14 -1.55
CA GLN A 161 3.30 6.79 -1.01
C GLN A 161 3.37 5.56 -0.10
N LEU A 162 4.10 4.50 -0.47
CA LEU A 162 4.27 3.31 0.36
C LEU A 162 4.91 3.64 1.72
N CYS A 163 5.97 4.45 1.72
CA CYS A 163 6.65 4.83 2.95
C CYS A 163 5.76 5.61 3.94
N THR A 164 4.60 6.14 3.53
CA THR A 164 3.67 6.77 4.48
C THR A 164 2.96 5.80 5.41
N SER A 165 3.02 4.48 5.15
CA SER A 165 2.41 3.47 6.02
C SER A 165 3.09 3.42 7.40
N ASP A 166 4.42 3.58 7.46
CA ASP A 166 5.22 3.62 8.70
C ASP A 166 6.14 4.84 8.82
N MET A 167 6.03 5.83 7.93
CA MET A 167 6.99 6.94 7.79
C MET A 167 8.44 6.44 7.66
N ASN A 168 8.63 5.31 6.97
CA ASN A 168 9.91 4.62 6.83
C ASN A 168 10.60 4.31 8.18
N GLY A 169 9.81 4.17 9.24
CA GLY A 169 10.25 3.90 10.61
C GLY A 169 10.97 5.05 11.32
N ASP A 170 11.06 6.25 10.74
CA ASP A 170 11.59 7.47 11.38
C ASP A 170 10.93 8.70 10.74
N VAL A 171 9.98 9.29 11.47
CA VAL A 171 9.15 10.41 11.01
C VAL A 171 10.00 11.61 10.57
N ALA A 172 10.99 12.00 11.37
CA ALA A 172 11.80 13.19 11.11
C ALA A 172 12.81 12.96 9.97
N ALA A 173 13.39 11.76 9.88
CA ALA A 173 14.29 11.42 8.79
C ALA A 173 13.54 11.33 7.46
N TYR A 174 12.35 10.73 7.47
CA TYR A 174 11.50 10.61 6.28
C TYR A 174 10.99 11.97 5.79
N GLU A 175 10.60 12.87 6.69
CA GLU A 175 10.25 14.24 6.31
C GLU A 175 11.39 14.96 5.58
N LYS A 176 12.62 14.88 6.10
CA LYS A 176 13.81 15.46 5.46
C LYS A 176 14.07 14.85 4.08
N GLN A 177 13.85 13.54 3.94
CA GLN A 177 13.99 12.85 2.66
C GLN A 177 12.97 13.38 1.63
N ILE A 178 11.72 13.56 2.04
CA ILE A 178 10.67 14.13 1.18
C ILE A 178 11.04 15.56 0.76
N ASP A 179 11.48 16.39 1.70
CA ASP A 179 11.86 17.79 1.40
C ASP A 179 13.00 17.84 0.37
N ALA A 180 14.05 17.05 0.58
CA ALA A 180 15.16 16.96 -0.36
C ALA A 180 14.73 16.47 -1.76
N PHE A 181 13.77 15.54 -1.82
CA PHE A 181 13.23 15.04 -3.07
C PHE A 181 12.36 16.09 -3.79
N LEU A 182 11.49 16.79 -3.08
CA LEU A 182 10.62 17.83 -3.65
C LEU A 182 11.43 18.96 -4.29
N GLU A 183 12.53 19.38 -3.65
CA GLU A 183 13.43 20.39 -4.22
C GLU A 183 14.00 19.94 -5.57
N GLN A 184 14.38 18.67 -5.68
CA GLN A 184 14.84 18.11 -6.96
C GLN A 184 13.69 17.98 -7.97
N ALA A 185 12.55 17.44 -7.55
CA ALA A 185 11.42 17.14 -8.43
C ALA A 185 10.83 18.40 -9.08
N ARG A 186 10.74 19.51 -8.33
CA ARG A 186 10.17 20.79 -8.78
C ARG A 186 10.93 21.46 -9.93
N VAL A 187 12.22 21.16 -10.09
CA VAL A 187 13.06 21.77 -11.14
C VAL A 187 13.31 20.82 -12.32
N ARG A 188 12.85 19.56 -12.24
CA ARG A 188 12.99 18.60 -13.34
C ARG A 188 12.15 19.01 -14.54
N GLU A 189 12.70 18.79 -15.72
CA GLU A 189 11.95 18.89 -16.97
C GLU A 189 10.79 17.86 -16.97
N PRO A 190 9.54 18.29 -17.24
CA PRO A 190 8.42 17.40 -17.43
C PRO A 190 8.72 16.34 -18.49
N ARG A 191 8.44 15.08 -18.17
CA ARG A 191 8.53 14.02 -19.18
C ARG A 191 7.36 14.17 -20.15
N LYS A 192 7.66 14.08 -21.45
CA LYS A 192 6.69 14.28 -22.54
C LYS A 192 6.10 12.94 -23.01
N ASP A 193 4.90 13.03 -23.61
CA ASP A 193 4.32 12.03 -24.51
C ASP A 193 4.33 10.58 -24.02
N SER A 194 3.64 10.30 -22.91
CA SER A 194 3.39 8.93 -22.44
C SER A 194 1.91 8.58 -22.33
N LEU A 195 1.60 7.30 -22.55
CA LEU A 195 0.32 6.75 -22.14
C LEU A 195 0.19 6.86 -20.62
N ARG A 196 -0.98 7.29 -20.14
CA ARG A 196 -1.26 7.50 -18.74
C ARG A 196 -1.97 6.28 -18.19
N LEU A 197 -1.31 5.54 -17.33
CA LEU A 197 -1.82 4.33 -16.72
C LEU A 197 -2.18 4.56 -15.26
N ALA A 198 -3.14 3.79 -14.77
CA ALA A 198 -3.35 3.59 -13.35
C ALA A 198 -2.89 2.19 -12.95
N TYR A 199 -2.32 2.08 -11.77
CA TYR A 199 -2.04 0.83 -11.08
C TYR A 199 -3.02 0.71 -9.91
N ILE A 200 -3.78 -0.38 -9.86
CA ILE A 200 -4.72 -0.67 -8.77
C ILE A 200 -4.49 -2.08 -8.24
N GLY A 201 -4.84 -2.31 -6.97
CA GLY A 201 -4.61 -3.58 -6.30
C GLY A 201 -3.47 -3.51 -5.27
N VAL A 202 -3.07 -4.66 -4.74
CA VAL A 202 -2.00 -4.73 -3.73
C VAL A 202 -0.68 -4.23 -4.32
N PRO A 203 0.24 -3.64 -3.54
CA PRO A 203 1.56 -3.23 -4.04
C PRO A 203 2.29 -4.40 -4.73
N PRO A 204 3.11 -4.12 -5.76
CA PRO A 204 3.69 -5.18 -6.58
C PRO A 204 4.74 -5.93 -5.77
N ILE A 205 4.61 -7.26 -5.68
CA ILE A 205 5.67 -8.12 -5.12
C ILE A 205 6.83 -8.29 -6.12
N VAL A 206 6.56 -8.04 -7.41
CA VAL A 206 7.55 -8.11 -8.48
C VAL A 206 8.27 -6.77 -8.66
N GLY A 207 9.58 -6.84 -8.89
CA GLY A 207 10.43 -5.68 -9.20
C GLY A 207 10.44 -5.33 -10.69
N GLY A 208 10.83 -4.09 -10.99
CA GLY A 208 11.03 -3.59 -12.36
C GLY A 208 9.75 -3.30 -13.16
N LEU A 209 8.57 -3.42 -12.55
CA LEU A 209 7.28 -3.18 -13.24
C LEU A 209 7.20 -1.76 -13.83
N TYR A 210 7.57 -0.74 -13.06
CA TYR A 210 7.48 0.66 -13.50
C TYR A 210 8.50 0.96 -14.61
N ASP A 211 9.73 0.45 -14.48
CA ASP A 211 10.77 0.61 -15.51
C ASP A 211 10.33 0.01 -16.85
N VAL A 212 9.80 -1.21 -16.82
CA VAL A 212 9.27 -1.90 -18.01
C VAL A 212 8.16 -1.09 -18.68
N LEU A 213 7.31 -0.40 -17.91
CA LEU A 213 6.27 0.46 -18.49
C LEU A 213 6.86 1.73 -19.11
N GLU A 214 7.81 2.38 -18.45
CA GLU A 214 8.47 3.58 -18.97
C GLU A 214 9.27 3.26 -20.25
N GLU A 215 9.92 2.09 -20.34
CA GLU A 215 10.53 1.55 -21.58
C GLU A 215 9.53 1.49 -22.75
N MET A 216 8.26 1.24 -22.46
CA MET A 216 7.19 1.15 -23.46
C MET A 216 6.52 2.50 -23.78
N HIS A 217 7.05 3.60 -23.24
CA HIS A 217 6.45 4.94 -23.27
C HIS A 217 5.06 5.00 -22.61
N ALA A 218 4.88 4.23 -21.53
CA ALA A 218 3.71 4.28 -20.68
C ALA A 218 4.11 4.62 -19.25
N ARG A 219 3.31 5.44 -18.56
CA ARG A 219 3.57 5.87 -17.19
C ARG A 219 2.40 5.56 -16.29
N VAL A 220 2.69 5.04 -15.11
CA VAL A 220 1.72 5.05 -14.02
C VAL A 220 1.63 6.44 -13.39
N VAL A 221 0.48 7.10 -13.52
CA VAL A 221 0.19 8.41 -12.93
C VAL A 221 -0.78 8.32 -11.73
N PHE A 222 -1.19 7.10 -11.37
CA PHE A 222 -2.10 6.83 -10.28
C PHE A 222 -1.80 5.45 -9.69
N ASN A 223 -1.32 5.41 -8.45
CA ASN A 223 -1.16 4.18 -7.65
C ASN A 223 -2.26 4.16 -6.58
N GLU A 224 -3.29 3.32 -6.74
CA GLU A 224 -4.48 3.41 -5.88
C GLU A 224 -4.22 3.06 -4.42
N THR A 225 -3.83 1.82 -4.12
CA THR A 225 -3.64 1.36 -2.73
C THR A 225 -2.55 2.17 -2.02
N GLN A 226 -1.44 2.43 -2.70
CA GLN A 226 -0.31 3.19 -2.17
C GLN A 226 -0.75 4.62 -1.79
N ARG A 227 -1.52 5.29 -2.67
CA ARG A 227 -2.07 6.62 -2.37
C ARG A 227 -2.92 6.61 -1.11
N GLN A 228 -3.67 5.54 -0.86
CA GLN A 228 -4.52 5.43 0.32
C GLN A 228 -3.73 5.41 1.65
N PHE A 229 -2.48 4.94 1.66
CA PHE A 229 -1.62 4.96 2.86
C PHE A 229 -1.26 6.39 3.30
N SER A 230 -1.25 7.33 2.34
CA SER A 230 -1.00 8.75 2.61
C SER A 230 -2.21 9.49 3.17
N MET A 231 -3.33 8.80 3.45
CA MET A 231 -4.59 9.38 3.93
C MET A 231 -5.00 10.62 3.11
N PRO A 232 -5.33 10.46 1.82
CA PRO A 232 -5.31 11.54 0.82
C PRO A 232 -6.54 12.46 0.88
N PHE A 233 -7.15 12.57 2.06
CA PHE A 233 -8.45 13.17 2.27
C PHE A 233 -8.38 14.15 3.44
N ALA A 234 -8.90 15.36 3.23
CA ALA A 234 -9.20 16.25 4.35
C ALA A 234 -10.30 15.61 5.21
N CYS A 235 -10.02 15.46 6.50
CA CYS A 235 -10.89 14.83 7.49
C CYS A 235 -10.89 15.68 8.76
N ALA A 236 -11.97 15.66 9.54
CA ALA A 236 -12.08 16.39 10.79
C ALA A 236 -11.31 15.70 11.93
N ASP A 237 -11.37 14.38 11.99
CA ASP A 237 -10.83 13.57 13.10
C ASP A 237 -10.27 12.22 12.63
N MET A 238 -9.66 11.49 13.58
CA MET A 238 -9.13 10.15 13.38
C MET A 238 -10.16 9.16 12.80
N GLU A 239 -11.39 9.14 13.32
CA GLU A 239 -12.40 8.20 12.84
C GLU A 239 -12.76 8.46 11.36
N GLU A 240 -12.99 9.72 10.98
CA GLU A 240 -13.28 10.06 9.59
C GLU A 240 -12.11 9.68 8.67
N GLN A 241 -10.87 9.95 9.09
CA GLN A 241 -9.67 9.59 8.33
C GLN A 241 -9.65 8.10 7.98
N TYR A 242 -9.86 7.23 8.96
CA TYR A 242 -9.83 5.78 8.78
C TYR A 242 -11.11 5.21 8.16
N LEU A 243 -12.25 5.89 8.24
CA LEU A 243 -13.46 5.55 7.47
C LEU A 243 -13.37 5.93 5.99
N ARG A 244 -12.55 6.94 5.67
CA ARG A 244 -12.30 7.38 4.29
C ARG A 244 -11.16 6.63 3.62
N TYR A 245 -10.24 6.06 4.37
CA TYR A 245 -9.27 5.07 3.88
C TYR A 245 -10.02 3.92 3.21
N THR A 246 -9.99 3.84 1.86
CA THR A 246 -10.92 2.98 1.11
C THR A 246 -10.48 1.52 1.03
N TYR A 247 -9.17 1.26 1.11
CA TYR A 247 -8.58 -0.05 0.88
C TYR A 247 -9.14 -1.20 1.74
N PRO A 248 -9.43 -1.00 3.05
CA PRO A 248 -9.90 -2.09 3.90
C PRO A 248 -11.41 -2.36 3.78
N TYR A 249 -12.14 -1.56 2.99
CA TYR A 249 -13.57 -1.69 2.82
C TYR A 249 -13.92 -2.38 1.50
N ASP A 250 -15.23 -2.52 1.27
CA ASP A 250 -15.75 -3.20 0.10
C ASP A 250 -15.24 -2.59 -1.23
N ILE A 251 -15.19 -3.43 -2.25
CA ILE A 251 -14.71 -3.05 -3.58
C ILE A 251 -15.51 -1.89 -4.20
N PHE A 252 -16.79 -1.69 -3.88
CA PHE A 252 -17.58 -0.60 -4.45
C PHE A 252 -17.19 0.75 -3.86
N THR A 253 -16.87 0.78 -2.56
CA THR A 253 -16.26 1.95 -1.91
C THR A 253 -14.94 2.32 -2.59
N ARG A 254 -14.06 1.35 -2.85
CA ARG A 254 -12.79 1.56 -3.57
C ARG A 254 -13.01 2.03 -5.01
N LEU A 255 -13.93 1.39 -5.74
CA LEU A 255 -14.22 1.71 -7.13
C LEU A 255 -14.72 3.15 -7.33
N ALA A 256 -15.48 3.69 -6.38
CA ALA A 256 -15.92 5.08 -6.44
C ALA A 256 -14.73 6.07 -6.41
N ASP A 257 -13.70 5.78 -5.60
CA ASP A 257 -12.45 6.55 -5.58
C ASP A 257 -11.65 6.35 -6.88
N ILE A 258 -11.47 5.09 -7.30
CA ILE A 258 -10.74 4.71 -8.51
C ILE A 258 -11.33 5.41 -9.74
N GLN A 259 -12.65 5.34 -9.94
CA GLN A 259 -13.30 5.94 -11.12
C GLN A 259 -13.11 7.45 -11.15
N ARG A 260 -13.19 8.12 -9.99
CA ARG A 260 -12.96 9.56 -9.88
C ARG A 260 -11.53 9.93 -10.23
N GLU A 261 -10.54 9.21 -9.71
CA GLU A 261 -9.13 9.49 -9.96
C GLU A 261 -8.69 9.10 -11.38
N VAL A 262 -9.24 8.01 -11.95
CA VAL A 262 -9.06 7.64 -13.37
C VAL A 262 -9.53 8.76 -14.29
N ALA A 263 -10.71 9.34 -14.03
CA ALA A 263 -11.24 10.44 -14.81
C ALA A 263 -10.41 11.73 -14.61
N ARG A 264 -10.17 12.12 -13.34
CA ARG A 264 -9.42 13.33 -12.98
C ARG A 264 -8.02 13.34 -13.60
N ARG A 265 -7.33 12.20 -13.56
CA ARG A 265 -5.94 12.07 -14.03
C ARG A 265 -5.84 11.71 -15.51
N ARG A 266 -6.98 11.60 -16.22
CA ARG A 266 -7.06 11.25 -17.66
C ARG A 266 -6.28 9.97 -17.96
N VAL A 267 -6.58 8.92 -17.20
CA VAL A 267 -5.95 7.60 -17.37
C VAL A 267 -6.49 6.95 -18.64
N ASP A 268 -5.58 6.52 -19.51
CA ASP A 268 -5.84 5.81 -20.78
C ASP A 268 -6.14 4.32 -20.56
N GLY A 269 -5.56 3.70 -19.52
CA GLY A 269 -5.78 2.29 -19.19
C GLY A 269 -5.35 1.92 -17.77
N VAL A 270 -5.87 0.81 -17.25
CA VAL A 270 -5.65 0.37 -15.88
C VAL A 270 -4.94 -0.98 -15.86
N ILE A 271 -3.86 -1.06 -15.07
CA ILE A 271 -3.24 -2.31 -14.65
C ILE A 271 -3.88 -2.69 -13.32
N HIS A 272 -4.67 -3.76 -13.32
CA HIS A 272 -5.14 -4.38 -12.09
C HIS A 272 -4.14 -5.45 -11.67
N TYR A 273 -3.36 -5.15 -10.63
CA TYR A 273 -2.40 -6.10 -10.08
C TYR A 273 -3.06 -6.95 -9.02
N VAL A 274 -2.94 -8.27 -9.18
CA VAL A 274 -3.45 -9.25 -8.24
C VAL A 274 -2.32 -10.15 -7.76
N GLN A 275 -2.40 -10.54 -6.49
CA GLN A 275 -1.48 -11.46 -5.89
C GLN A 275 -2.06 -12.88 -5.91
N SER A 276 -1.24 -13.88 -6.27
CA SER A 276 -1.62 -15.28 -6.16
C SER A 276 -2.04 -15.64 -4.74
N PHE A 277 -3.16 -16.37 -4.62
CA PHE A 277 -3.77 -16.76 -3.33
C PHE A 277 -4.32 -15.59 -2.50
N CYS A 278 -4.66 -14.46 -3.14
CA CYS A 278 -5.37 -13.34 -2.53
C CYS A 278 -6.84 -13.33 -2.94
N PHE A 279 -7.77 -13.12 -2.01
CA PHE A 279 -9.21 -13.06 -2.34
C PHE A 279 -9.52 -11.92 -3.33
N ARG A 280 -8.70 -10.87 -3.38
CA ARG A 280 -8.86 -9.74 -4.33
C ARG A 280 -8.76 -10.20 -5.80
N GLN A 281 -8.25 -11.40 -6.08
CA GLN A 281 -8.37 -12.03 -7.40
C GLN A 281 -9.84 -12.20 -7.84
N ILE A 282 -10.75 -12.45 -6.90
CA ILE A 282 -12.19 -12.56 -7.18
C ILE A 282 -12.77 -11.19 -7.56
N GLU A 283 -12.24 -10.10 -6.99
CA GLU A 283 -12.66 -8.73 -7.27
C GLU A 283 -12.32 -8.29 -8.72
N ASP A 284 -11.39 -8.98 -9.40
CA ASP A 284 -11.03 -8.70 -10.81
C ASP A 284 -12.25 -8.70 -11.74
N LEU A 285 -13.20 -9.61 -11.50
CA LEU A 285 -14.46 -9.66 -12.24
C LEU A 285 -15.24 -8.35 -12.13
N ILE A 286 -15.27 -7.76 -10.93
CA ILE A 286 -16.03 -6.54 -10.64
C ILE A 286 -15.30 -5.35 -11.27
N VAL A 287 -13.99 -5.26 -11.09
CA VAL A 287 -13.12 -4.22 -11.67
C VAL A 287 -13.31 -4.14 -13.19
N ARG A 288 -13.17 -5.27 -13.89
CA ARG A 288 -13.30 -5.34 -15.36
C ARG A 288 -14.69 -4.93 -15.87
N ARG A 289 -15.74 -5.12 -15.06
CA ARG A 289 -17.12 -4.76 -15.42
C ARG A 289 -17.48 -3.31 -15.12
N LYS A 290 -16.76 -2.66 -14.19
CA LYS A 290 -17.14 -1.35 -13.64
C LYS A 290 -16.25 -0.21 -14.14
N LEU A 291 -15.01 -0.48 -14.57
CA LEU A 291 -14.15 0.55 -15.13
C LEU A 291 -14.46 0.76 -16.62
N ASN A 292 -14.58 2.03 -17.01
CA ASN A 292 -14.90 2.44 -18.39
C ASN A 292 -13.65 2.57 -19.27
N VAL A 293 -12.46 2.31 -18.72
CA VAL A 293 -11.18 2.30 -19.44
C VAL A 293 -10.69 0.86 -19.59
N PRO A 294 -9.88 0.55 -20.61
CA PRO A 294 -9.32 -0.79 -20.76
C PRO A 294 -8.56 -1.24 -19.50
N VAL A 295 -8.74 -2.50 -19.12
CA VAL A 295 -8.09 -3.10 -17.95
C VAL A 295 -7.27 -4.30 -18.38
N VAL A 296 -6.01 -4.36 -17.93
CA VAL A 296 -5.17 -5.55 -17.99
C VAL A 296 -4.96 -6.08 -16.58
N THR A 297 -5.19 -7.37 -16.37
CA THR A 297 -4.88 -8.02 -15.09
C THR A 297 -3.47 -8.61 -15.16
N LEU A 298 -2.64 -8.21 -14.21
CA LEU A 298 -1.29 -8.75 -14.01
C LEU A 298 -1.29 -9.52 -12.69
N GLU A 299 -0.85 -10.78 -12.71
CA GLU A 299 -0.76 -11.61 -11.51
C GLU A 299 0.71 -11.80 -11.14
N GLY A 300 1.05 -11.60 -9.86
CA GLY A 300 2.34 -11.94 -9.29
C GLY A 300 2.21 -12.93 -8.14
N ASP A 301 3.24 -13.74 -7.90
CA ASP A 301 3.26 -14.77 -6.87
C ASP A 301 4.38 -14.53 -5.86
N ARG A 302 5.65 -14.66 -6.27
CA ARG A 302 6.81 -14.52 -5.39
C ARG A 302 7.64 -13.27 -5.74
N PRO A 303 8.40 -12.72 -4.78
CA PRO A 303 9.37 -11.67 -5.03
C PRO A 303 10.34 -12.06 -6.14
N GLY A 304 10.69 -11.10 -6.98
CA GLY A 304 11.58 -11.30 -8.12
C GLY A 304 11.29 -10.32 -9.23
N PRO A 305 12.06 -10.35 -10.33
CA PRO A 305 11.79 -9.51 -11.49
C PRO A 305 10.44 -9.87 -12.13
N LEU A 306 9.79 -8.88 -12.76
CA LEU A 306 8.64 -9.13 -13.61
C LEU A 306 8.93 -10.24 -14.63
N ASP A 307 8.08 -11.25 -14.69
CA ASP A 307 8.28 -12.41 -15.56
C ASP A 307 7.99 -12.09 -17.04
N ALA A 308 8.51 -12.94 -17.94
CA ALA A 308 8.35 -12.76 -19.38
C ALA A 308 6.87 -12.74 -19.80
N ARG A 309 6.01 -13.53 -19.13
CA ARG A 309 4.57 -13.58 -19.39
C ARG A 309 3.89 -12.25 -19.07
N GLY A 310 4.23 -11.66 -17.92
CA GLY A 310 3.80 -10.35 -17.50
C GLY A 310 4.24 -9.27 -18.47
N ARG A 311 5.53 -9.29 -18.87
CA ARG A 311 6.08 -8.34 -19.86
C ARG A 311 5.32 -8.38 -21.19
N ILE A 312 5.16 -9.56 -21.80
CA ILE A 312 4.42 -9.72 -23.07
C ILE A 312 2.98 -9.20 -22.97
N ARG A 313 2.32 -9.44 -21.83
CA ARG A 313 0.96 -8.96 -21.59
C ARG A 313 0.90 -7.44 -21.51
N LEU A 314 1.87 -6.79 -20.86
CA LEU A 314 1.97 -5.34 -20.81
C LEU A 314 2.27 -4.73 -22.18
N GLU A 315 3.19 -5.34 -22.95
CA GLU A 315 3.51 -4.92 -24.32
C GLU A 315 2.25 -4.89 -25.20
N GLY A 316 1.51 -6.01 -25.24
CA GLY A 316 0.27 -6.09 -26.01
C GLY A 316 -0.81 -5.10 -25.55
N PHE A 317 -0.89 -4.85 -24.24
CA PHE A 317 -1.84 -3.88 -23.69
C PHE A 317 -1.47 -2.44 -24.07
N VAL A 318 -0.18 -2.08 -23.95
CA VAL A 318 0.33 -0.75 -24.31
C VAL A 318 0.15 -0.47 -25.80
N GLU A 319 0.48 -1.42 -26.67
CA GLU A 319 0.28 -1.26 -28.12
C GLU A 319 -1.20 -1.09 -28.49
N MET A 320 -2.10 -1.86 -27.85
CA MET A 320 -3.54 -1.69 -28.02
C MET A 320 -4.01 -0.28 -27.58
N LEU A 321 -3.47 0.26 -26.49
CA LEU A 321 -3.80 1.62 -26.03
C LEU A 321 -3.27 2.69 -27.00
N LYS A 322 -2.04 2.55 -27.52
CA LYS A 322 -1.48 3.46 -28.53
C LYS A 322 -2.37 3.51 -29.78
N GLY A 323 -2.82 2.36 -30.26
CA GLY A 323 -3.71 2.26 -31.42
C GLY A 323 -5.09 2.88 -31.24
N ARG A 324 -5.59 3.03 -29.99
CA ARG A 324 -6.85 3.72 -29.69
C ARG A 324 -6.73 5.25 -29.61
N LYS A 325 -5.51 5.75 -29.40
CA LYS A 325 -5.22 7.17 -29.17
C LYS A 325 -4.72 7.88 -30.43
N ALA A 326 -4.19 7.13 -31.40
CA ALA A 326 -3.84 7.58 -32.74
C ALA A 326 -5.09 7.90 -33.57
#